data_AF-A0A5C5RHQ3-F1
#
_entry.id   AF-A0A5C5RHQ3-F1
#
_cell.length_a   1.000
_cell.length_b   1.000
_cell.length_c   1.000
_cell.angle_alpha   90.00
_cell.angle_beta   90.00
_cell.angle_gamma   90.00
#
_symmetry.space_group_name_H-M   'P 1'
#
loop_
_entity.id
_entity.type
_entity.pdbx_description
1 polymer ?
#
loop_
_entity_poly.entity_id
_entity_poly.type
_entity_poly.pdbx_seq_one_letter_code
_entity_poly.pdbx_strand_id
1 'polypeptide(L)'
;MSVGVVIVVVVAVVAVLLLIGVLWFLRDSNKRIKDFANSTDLIPGRPGRAPAEWANATSTEALLHQRTRYAIADVHRGAFAPAVPPPQDSAIDGPESDLAALDDAVFALDDRIIAAAQLSGEERTKALGELEPKVAALEALTGKLWDAPSAQRRPLIDATTSTLLR
;
A
#
# COMPACT_ATOMS: atom_id res chain seq x y z
N MET A 1 -4.54 -55.55 -0.22
CA MET A 1 -5.09 -54.26 -0.70
C MET A 1 -4.73 -54.15 -2.17
N SER A 2 -5.70 -54.04 -3.08
CA SER A 2 -5.40 -53.92 -4.51
C SER A 2 -4.83 -52.53 -4.81
N VAL A 3 -3.93 -52.45 -5.80
CA VAL A 3 -3.27 -51.19 -6.22
C VAL A 3 -4.29 -50.09 -6.50
N GLY A 4 -5.45 -50.43 -7.08
CA GLY A 4 -6.53 -49.47 -7.33
C GLY A 4 -7.11 -48.83 -6.06
N VAL A 5 -7.22 -49.59 -4.95
CA VAL A 5 -7.70 -49.03 -3.67
C VAL A 5 -6.69 -48.04 -3.10
N VAL A 6 -5.39 -48.32 -3.22
CA VAL A 6 -4.33 -47.41 -2.77
C VAL A 6 -4.36 -46.10 -3.55
N ILE A 7 -4.53 -46.15 -4.87
CA ILE A 7 -4.60 -44.95 -5.72
C ILE A 7 -5.80 -44.08 -5.35
N VAL A 8 -6.98 -44.68 -5.18
CA VAL A 8 -8.21 -43.94 -4.81
C VAL A 8 -8.04 -43.25 -3.46
N VAL A 9 -7.45 -43.94 -2.48
CA VAL A 9 -7.19 -43.35 -1.16
C VAL A 9 -6.21 -42.19 -1.25
N VAL A 10 -5.11 -42.33 -2.01
CA VAL A 10 -4.12 -41.25 -2.18
C VAL A 10 -4.74 -40.03 -2.84
N VAL A 11 -5.51 -40.21 -3.92
CA VAL A 11 -6.18 -39.09 -4.61
C VAL A 11 -7.19 -38.40 -3.68
N ALA A 12 -7.96 -39.17 -2.91
CA ALA A 12 -8.90 -38.62 -1.95
C ALA A 12 -8.18 -37.78 -0.86
N VAL A 13 -7.07 -38.27 -0.32
CA VAL A 13 -6.27 -37.54 0.68
C VAL A 13 -5.70 -36.25 0.09
N VAL A 14 -5.14 -36.29 -1.12
CA VAL A 14 -4.62 -35.09 -1.79
C VAL A 14 -5.74 -34.08 -2.04
N ALA A 15 -6.91 -34.51 -2.50
CA ALA A 15 -8.06 -33.63 -2.72
C ALA A 15 -8.52 -32.95 -1.42
N VAL A 16 -8.56 -33.68 -0.30
CA VAL A 16 -8.90 -33.13 1.02
C VAL A 16 -7.85 -32.12 1.49
N LEU A 17 -6.55 -32.42 1.33
CA LEU A 17 -5.48 -31.49 1.70
C LEU A 17 -5.52 -30.21 0.86
N LEU A 18 -5.78 -30.30 -0.43
CA LEU A 18 -5.96 -29.13 -1.30
C LEU A 18 -7.17 -28.29 -0.86
N LEU A 19 -8.31 -28.93 -0.55
CA LEU A 19 -9.50 -28.22 -0.07
C LEU A 19 -9.23 -27.49 1.26
N ILE A 20 -8.55 -28.15 2.21
CA ILE A 20 -8.15 -27.53 3.48
C ILE A 20 -7.20 -26.36 3.24
N GLY A 21 -6.20 -26.53 2.35
CA GLY A 21 -5.25 -25.48 2.00
C GLY A 21 -5.92 -24.26 1.39
N VAL A 22 -6.84 -24.47 0.44
CA VAL A 22 -7.63 -23.39 -0.19
C VAL A 22 -8.51 -22.68 0.84
N LEU A 23 -9.21 -23.42 1.71
CA LEU A 23 -10.09 -22.83 2.71
C LEU A 23 -9.30 -22.00 3.75
N TRP A 24 -8.13 -22.49 4.16
CA TRP A 24 -7.23 -21.77 5.06
C TRP A 24 -6.68 -20.51 4.40
N PHE A 25 -6.22 -20.60 3.14
CA PHE A 25 -5.73 -19.46 2.38
C PHE A 25 -6.79 -18.37 2.20
N LEU A 26 -8.02 -18.72 1.80
CA LEU A 26 -9.12 -17.76 1.67
C LEU A 26 -9.43 -17.05 2.98
N ARG A 27 -9.36 -17.77 4.11
CA ARG A 27 -9.59 -17.19 5.44
C ARG A 27 -8.45 -16.27 5.87
N ASP A 28 -7.20 -16.67 5.66
CA ASP A 28 -6.02 -15.88 6.05
C ASP A 28 -5.86 -14.62 5.19
N SER A 29 -6.04 -14.73 3.87
CA SER A 29 -5.97 -13.58 2.96
C SER A 29 -7.06 -12.56 3.27
N ASN A 30 -8.29 -13.00 3.49
CA ASN A 30 -9.39 -12.07 3.83
C ASN A 30 -9.15 -11.40 5.19
N LYS A 31 -8.54 -12.11 6.15
CA LYS A 31 -8.18 -11.53 7.44
C LYS A 31 -7.08 -10.48 7.28
N ARG A 32 -5.99 -10.78 6.56
CA ARG A 32 -4.88 -9.83 6.32
C ARG A 32 -5.32 -8.57 5.60
N ILE A 33 -6.20 -8.69 4.60
CA ILE A 33 -6.75 -7.53 3.86
C ILE A 33 -7.63 -6.69 4.78
N LYS A 34 -8.49 -7.33 5.57
CA LYS A 34 -9.34 -6.62 6.54
C LYS A 34 -8.52 -5.99 7.66
N ASP A 35 -7.47 -6.64 8.13
CA ASP A 35 -6.60 -6.13 9.18
C ASP A 35 -5.82 -4.90 8.67
N PHE A 36 -5.35 -4.90 7.41
CA PHE A 36 -4.73 -3.71 6.80
C PHE A 36 -5.75 -2.60 6.56
N ALA A 37 -6.95 -2.91 6.07
CA ALA A 37 -8.00 -1.91 5.84
C ALA A 37 -8.44 -1.23 7.16
N ASN A 38 -8.48 -1.99 8.26
CA ASN A 38 -8.81 -1.51 9.60
C ASN A 38 -7.59 -1.02 10.41
N SER A 39 -6.37 -1.06 9.84
CA SER A 39 -5.16 -0.58 10.48
C SER A 39 -4.83 0.84 10.01
N THR A 40 -4.20 1.67 10.85
CA THR A 40 -3.64 2.97 10.44
C THR A 40 -2.19 2.86 9.97
N ASP A 41 -1.69 1.65 9.74
CA ASP A 41 -0.34 1.43 9.24
C ASP A 41 -0.22 1.91 7.79
N LEU A 42 0.79 2.74 7.52
CA LEU A 42 1.10 3.19 6.16
C LEU A 42 1.75 2.07 5.34
N ILE A 43 2.66 1.32 5.97
CA ILE A 43 3.45 0.25 5.34
C ILE A 43 3.30 -1.01 6.19
N PRO A 44 2.94 -2.17 5.62
CA PRO A 44 2.82 -3.41 6.37
C PRO A 44 4.08 -3.71 7.21
N GLY A 45 3.91 -3.90 8.52
CA GLY A 45 5.00 -4.19 9.44
C GLY A 45 5.69 -2.95 10.05
N ARG A 46 5.33 -1.73 9.63
CA ARG A 46 5.76 -0.47 10.28
C ARG A 46 4.52 0.21 10.90
N PRO A 47 4.39 0.24 12.23
CA PRO A 47 3.19 0.76 12.88
C PRO A 47 2.97 2.24 12.56
N GLY A 48 1.74 2.59 12.19
CA GLY A 48 1.29 3.96 11.98
C GLY A 48 1.21 4.77 13.28
N ARG A 49 1.16 6.10 13.16
CA ARG A 49 1.01 7.03 14.31
C ARG A 49 -0.33 7.75 14.31
N ALA A 50 -1.11 7.61 13.24
CA ALA A 50 -2.44 8.18 13.13
C ALA A 50 -3.42 7.53 14.11
N PRO A 51 -4.37 8.32 14.66
CA PRO A 51 -5.42 7.81 15.55
C PRO A 51 -6.23 6.68 14.91
N ALA A 52 -6.53 5.63 15.66
CA ALA A 52 -7.16 4.41 15.14
C ALA A 52 -8.51 4.68 14.47
N GLU A 53 -9.25 5.70 14.92
CA GLU A 53 -10.52 6.12 14.33
C GLU A 53 -10.38 6.62 12.88
N TRP A 54 -9.19 7.06 12.46
CA TRP A 54 -8.94 7.53 11.09
C TRP A 54 -9.01 6.42 10.05
N ALA A 55 -8.92 5.15 10.43
CA ALA A 55 -9.01 4.03 9.50
C ALA A 55 -10.31 4.04 8.67
N ASN A 56 -11.41 4.55 9.27
CA ASN A 56 -12.74 4.56 8.65
C ASN A 56 -13.45 5.93 8.74
N ALA A 57 -12.82 6.96 9.32
CA ALA A 57 -13.41 8.29 9.42
C ALA A 57 -13.40 9.03 8.07
N THR A 58 -14.30 10.00 7.93
CA THR A 58 -14.46 10.83 6.73
C THR A 58 -14.05 12.29 6.95
N SER A 59 -13.36 12.60 8.04
CA SER A 59 -12.76 13.92 8.23
C SER A 59 -11.63 14.15 7.24
N THR A 60 -11.30 15.42 6.94
CA THR A 60 -10.32 15.77 5.91
C THR A 60 -8.95 15.15 6.20
N GLU A 61 -8.48 15.23 7.43
CA GLU A 61 -7.23 14.63 7.88
C GLU A 61 -7.22 13.10 7.78
N ALA A 62 -8.32 12.44 8.13
CA ALA A 62 -8.45 10.99 8.00
C ALA A 62 -8.41 10.55 6.53
N LEU A 63 -9.06 11.31 5.64
CA LEU A 63 -9.01 11.05 4.20
C LEU A 63 -7.60 11.24 3.62
N LEU A 64 -6.87 12.28 4.04
CA LEU A 64 -5.48 12.48 3.61
C LEU A 64 -4.56 11.35 4.09
N HIS A 65 -4.73 10.88 5.34
CA HIS A 65 -4.02 9.71 5.86
C HIS A 65 -4.33 8.44 5.04
N GLN A 66 -5.61 8.13 4.84
CA GLN A 66 -6.03 6.94 4.06
C GLN A 66 -5.48 6.98 2.63
N ARG A 67 -5.55 8.14 1.96
CA ARG A 67 -4.98 8.35 0.62
C ARG A 67 -3.48 8.11 0.61
N THR A 68 -2.75 8.67 1.58
CA THR A 68 -1.31 8.45 1.73
C THR A 68 -0.99 6.96 1.90
N ARG A 69 -1.73 6.25 2.77
CA ARG A 69 -1.62 4.81 3.00
C ARG A 69 -1.83 4.00 1.72
N TYR A 70 -2.89 4.27 0.98
CA TYR A 70 -3.17 3.55 -0.26
C TYR A 70 -2.13 3.83 -1.35
N ALA A 71 -1.72 5.10 -1.50
CA ALA A 71 -0.74 5.49 -2.49
C ALA A 71 0.62 4.81 -2.27
N ILE A 72 1.15 4.79 -1.04
CA ILE A 72 2.41 4.10 -0.77
C ILE A 72 2.26 2.58 -0.91
N ALA A 73 1.12 2.01 -0.53
CA ALA A 73 0.85 0.59 -0.73
C ALA A 73 0.82 0.21 -2.22
N ASP A 74 0.33 1.09 -3.09
CA ASP A 74 0.32 0.86 -4.54
C ASP A 74 1.72 0.92 -5.16
N VAL A 75 2.61 1.77 -4.62
CA VAL A 75 4.03 1.82 -5.01
C VAL A 75 4.75 0.53 -4.61
N HIS A 76 4.56 0.05 -3.38
CA HIS A 76 5.18 -1.20 -2.88
C HIS A 76 4.66 -2.45 -3.59
N ARG A 77 3.35 -2.52 -3.88
CA ARG A 77 2.76 -3.69 -4.52
C ARG A 77 3.02 -3.76 -6.02
N GLY A 78 3.51 -2.68 -6.63
CA GLY A 78 3.63 -2.54 -8.08
C GLY A 78 2.28 -2.71 -8.76
N ALA A 79 1.43 -1.68 -8.70
CA ALA A 79 0.11 -1.57 -9.36
C ALA A 79 -0.62 -2.92 -9.53
N PHE A 80 -1.49 -3.28 -8.57
CA PHE A 80 -2.31 -4.50 -8.55
C PHE A 80 -2.59 -5.12 -9.92
N ALA A 81 -2.08 -6.36 -10.13
CA ALA A 81 -2.40 -7.29 -11.23
C ALA A 81 -3.28 -6.68 -12.33
N PRO A 82 -2.73 -5.75 -13.11
CA PRO A 82 -3.53 -4.94 -13.99
C PRO A 82 -3.94 -5.82 -15.15
N ALA A 83 -5.15 -5.61 -15.66
CA ALA A 83 -5.62 -6.32 -16.85
C ALA A 83 -4.64 -6.14 -18.04
N VAL A 84 -3.80 -5.11 -17.99
CA VAL A 84 -2.74 -4.80 -18.93
C VAL A 84 -1.40 -4.87 -18.21
N PRO A 85 -0.46 -5.75 -18.61
CA PRO A 85 0.87 -5.80 -18.01
C PRO A 85 1.67 -4.50 -18.27
N PRO A 86 2.62 -4.15 -17.40
CA PRO A 86 3.44 -2.97 -17.62
C PRO A 86 4.33 -3.14 -18.86
N PRO A 87 4.82 -2.03 -19.45
CA PRO A 87 5.91 -2.11 -20.44
C PRO A 87 7.08 -2.95 -19.92
N GLN A 88 7.75 -3.72 -20.78
CA GLN A 88 8.85 -4.61 -20.37
C GLN A 88 9.99 -3.91 -19.63
N ASP A 89 10.21 -2.62 -19.93
CA ASP A 89 11.23 -1.78 -19.30
C ASP A 89 10.60 -0.76 -18.34
N SER A 90 9.48 -1.08 -17.70
CA SER A 90 8.81 -0.16 -16.78
C SER A 90 9.63 0.08 -15.50
N ALA A 91 9.56 1.31 -14.98
CA ALA A 91 10.13 1.68 -13.69
C ALA A 91 9.32 1.18 -12.49
N ILE A 92 8.16 0.56 -12.70
CA ILE A 92 7.36 -0.04 -11.62
C ILE A 92 8.11 -1.18 -10.95
N ASP A 93 8.85 -1.95 -11.74
CA ASP A 93 9.68 -3.05 -11.27
C ASP A 93 11.06 -2.52 -10.85
N GLY A 94 11.45 -2.81 -9.61
CA GLY A 94 12.76 -2.43 -9.10
C GLY A 94 12.94 -2.85 -7.64
N PRO A 95 14.15 -2.71 -7.08
CA PRO A 95 14.42 -3.18 -5.74
C PRO A 95 13.66 -2.37 -4.70
N GLU A 96 13.13 -3.06 -3.69
CA GLU A 96 12.47 -2.45 -2.51
C GLU A 96 13.34 -1.42 -1.80
N SER A 97 14.67 -1.62 -1.83
CA SER A 97 15.62 -0.67 -1.24
C SER A 97 15.57 0.74 -1.86
N ASP A 98 14.99 0.89 -3.06
CA ASP A 98 14.79 2.21 -3.65
C ASP A 98 13.76 3.06 -2.90
N LEU A 99 12.82 2.41 -2.20
CA LEU A 99 11.70 3.07 -1.55
C LEU A 99 12.03 3.54 -0.13
N ALA A 100 13.16 3.14 0.46
CA ALA A 100 13.45 3.43 1.87
C ALA A 100 13.35 4.92 2.25
N ALA A 101 13.89 5.82 1.41
CA ALA A 101 13.81 7.26 1.65
C ALA A 101 12.39 7.83 1.41
N LEU A 102 11.66 7.25 0.45
CA LEU A 102 10.26 7.61 0.20
C LEU A 102 9.39 7.20 1.38
N ASP A 103 9.59 6.01 1.91
CA ASP A 103 8.86 5.50 3.07
C ASP A 103 9.01 6.44 4.28
N ASP A 104 10.23 6.86 4.57
CA ASP A 104 10.49 7.79 5.68
C ASP A 104 9.83 9.16 5.43
N ALA A 105 9.85 9.66 4.18
CA ALA A 105 9.17 10.89 3.80
C ALA A 105 7.64 10.78 3.88
N VAL A 106 7.08 9.59 3.62
CA VAL A 106 5.65 9.29 3.78
C VAL A 106 5.24 9.34 5.26
N PHE A 107 6.04 8.76 6.16
CA PHE A 107 5.80 8.91 7.60
C PHE A 107 5.89 10.38 8.04
N ALA A 108 6.85 11.15 7.53
CA ALA A 108 6.97 12.57 7.84
C ALA A 108 5.81 13.43 7.26
N LEU A 109 5.20 13.00 6.15
CA LEU A 109 3.97 13.59 5.64
C LEU A 109 2.80 13.29 6.58
N ASP A 110 2.65 12.05 7.01
CA ASP A 110 1.59 11.64 7.93
C ASP A 110 1.68 12.35 9.28
N ASP A 111 2.89 12.49 9.82
CA ASP A 111 3.14 13.28 11.03
C ASP A 111 2.65 14.73 10.91
N ARG A 112 2.83 15.35 9.73
CA ARG A 112 2.33 16.71 9.47
C ARG A 112 0.81 16.76 9.32
N ILE A 113 0.18 15.73 8.78
CA ILE A 113 -1.29 15.61 8.76
C ILE A 113 -1.82 15.50 10.18
N ILE A 114 -1.20 14.67 11.03
CA ILE A 114 -1.52 14.52 12.45
C ILE A 114 -1.34 15.85 13.20
N ALA A 115 -0.24 16.56 12.96
CA ALA A 115 0.00 17.87 13.57
C ALA A 115 -1.04 18.91 13.12
N ALA A 116 -1.37 18.96 11.82
CA ALA A 116 -2.38 19.86 11.28
C ALA A 116 -3.77 19.56 11.88
N ALA A 117 -4.10 18.30 12.17
CA ALA A 117 -5.35 17.91 12.80
C ALA A 117 -5.52 18.46 14.23
N GLN A 118 -4.42 18.78 14.93
CA GLN A 118 -4.45 19.42 16.25
C GLN A 118 -4.75 20.92 16.20
N LEU A 119 -4.67 21.55 15.02
CA LEU A 119 -5.03 22.94 14.83
C LEU A 119 -6.56 23.12 14.84
N SER A 120 -7.01 24.36 14.92
CA SER A 120 -8.44 24.70 14.94
C SER A 120 -8.82 25.66 13.81
N GLY A 121 -10.10 25.62 13.42
CA GLY A 121 -10.67 26.57 12.46
C GLY A 121 -9.92 26.68 11.13
N GLU A 122 -9.69 27.92 10.70
CA GLU A 122 -9.09 28.26 9.41
C GLU A 122 -7.62 27.80 9.29
N GLU A 123 -6.87 27.82 10.39
CA GLU A 123 -5.47 27.37 10.41
C GLU A 123 -5.34 25.89 10.06
N ARG A 124 -6.25 25.06 10.60
CA ARG A 124 -6.33 23.64 10.25
C ARG A 124 -6.64 23.47 8.76
N THR A 125 -7.67 24.14 8.26
CA THR A 125 -8.08 24.03 6.86
C THR A 125 -6.94 24.44 5.92
N LYS A 126 -6.25 25.54 6.23
CA LYS A 126 -5.09 25.99 5.45
C LYS A 126 -3.96 24.98 5.49
N ALA A 127 -3.56 24.50 6.67
CA ALA A 127 -2.48 23.54 6.82
C ALA A 127 -2.77 22.22 6.07
N LEU A 128 -3.98 21.68 6.19
CA LEU A 128 -4.39 20.48 5.45
C LEU A 128 -4.40 20.72 3.93
N GLY A 129 -4.85 21.90 3.49
CA GLY A 129 -4.82 22.29 2.07
C GLY A 129 -3.40 22.41 1.49
N GLU A 130 -2.40 22.78 2.29
CA GLU A 130 -0.99 22.82 1.89
C GLU A 130 -0.38 21.40 1.77
N LEU A 131 -0.93 20.41 2.49
CA LEU A 131 -0.48 19.01 2.46
C LEU A 131 -1.13 18.20 1.34
N GLU A 132 -2.35 18.53 0.94
CA GLU A 132 -3.08 17.87 -0.14
C GLU A 132 -2.30 17.71 -1.46
N PRO A 133 -1.62 18.73 -2.02
CA PRO A 133 -0.83 18.55 -3.24
C PRO A 133 0.36 17.58 -3.06
N LYS A 134 0.86 17.39 -1.83
CA LYS A 134 1.93 16.42 -1.54
C LYS A 134 1.39 14.99 -1.58
N VAL A 135 0.21 14.77 -1.00
CA VAL A 135 -0.51 13.49 -1.12
C VAL A 135 -0.80 13.17 -2.58
N ALA A 136 -1.29 14.16 -3.36
CA ALA A 136 -1.54 13.98 -4.79
C ALA A 136 -0.26 13.63 -5.59
N ALA A 137 0.90 14.19 -5.21
CA ALA A 137 2.17 13.84 -5.84
C ALA A 137 2.56 12.38 -5.59
N LEU A 138 2.31 11.85 -4.39
CA LEU A 138 2.51 10.44 -4.05
C LEU A 138 1.53 9.53 -4.80
N GLU A 139 0.25 9.89 -4.85
CA GLU A 139 -0.78 9.13 -5.60
C GLU A 139 -0.43 9.00 -7.08
N ALA A 140 0.17 10.04 -7.68
CA ALA A 140 0.59 10.01 -9.07
C ALA A 140 1.87 9.18 -9.32
N LEU A 141 2.63 8.83 -8.27
CA LEU A 141 3.94 8.17 -8.43
C LEU A 141 3.80 6.79 -9.09
N THR A 142 2.85 5.97 -8.65
CA THR A 142 2.65 4.62 -9.20
C THR A 142 2.42 4.65 -10.71
N GLY A 143 1.58 5.59 -11.20
CA GLY A 143 1.36 5.77 -12.64
C GLY A 143 2.60 6.27 -13.38
N LYS A 144 3.39 7.17 -12.78
CA LYS A 144 4.66 7.61 -13.39
C LYS A 144 5.67 6.48 -13.50
N LEU A 145 5.78 5.63 -12.47
CA LEU A 145 6.65 4.47 -12.48
C LEU A 145 6.19 3.45 -13.52
N TRP A 146 4.88 3.27 -13.67
CA TRP A 146 4.29 2.41 -14.69
C TRP A 146 4.71 2.80 -16.11
N ASP A 147 4.56 4.07 -16.47
CA ASP A 147 4.78 4.55 -17.84
C ASP A 147 6.26 4.81 -18.18
N ALA A 148 7.09 5.06 -17.17
CA ALA A 148 8.47 5.48 -17.39
C ALA A 148 9.44 4.29 -17.61
N PRO A 149 10.52 4.49 -18.39
CA PRO A 149 11.60 3.51 -18.49
C PRO A 149 12.27 3.25 -17.13
N SER A 150 12.80 2.05 -16.90
CA SER A 150 13.42 1.64 -15.63
C SER A 150 14.51 2.58 -15.14
N ALA A 151 15.28 3.19 -16.06
CA ALA A 151 16.29 4.20 -15.76
C ALA A 151 15.74 5.46 -15.06
N GLN A 152 14.43 5.73 -15.17
CA GLN A 152 13.76 6.87 -14.53
C GLN A 152 13.20 6.57 -13.13
N ARG A 153 13.25 5.30 -12.68
CA ARG A 153 12.71 4.90 -11.36
C ARG A 153 13.24 5.77 -10.24
N ARG A 154 14.56 5.84 -10.09
CA ARG A 154 15.20 6.59 -9.00
C ARG A 154 14.94 8.09 -9.08
N PRO A 155 15.12 8.77 -10.24
CA PRO A 155 14.72 10.16 -10.40
C PRO A 155 13.26 10.46 -9.99
N LEU A 156 12.31 9.60 -10.35
CA LEU A 156 10.89 9.79 -10.02
C LEU A 156 10.61 9.63 -8.53
N ILE A 157 11.21 8.63 -7.89
CA ILE A 157 11.12 8.40 -6.44
C ILE A 157 11.76 9.58 -5.69
N ASP A 158 12.97 10.00 -6.05
CA ASP A 158 13.70 11.08 -5.37
C ASP A 158 12.97 12.43 -5.54
N ALA A 159 12.38 12.70 -6.72
CA ALA A 159 11.58 13.89 -6.96
C ALA A 159 10.29 13.92 -6.12
N THR A 160 9.62 12.77 -5.99
CA THR A 160 8.42 12.64 -5.15
C THR A 160 8.78 12.79 -3.68
N THR A 161 9.83 12.10 -3.22
CA THR A 161 10.39 12.22 -1.86
C THR A 161 10.69 13.67 -1.50
N SER A 162 11.36 14.40 -2.41
CA SER A 162 11.65 15.83 -2.22
C SER A 162 10.38 16.68 -2.14
N THR A 163 9.35 16.37 -2.93
CA THR A 163 8.05 17.04 -2.88
C THR A 163 7.36 16.84 -1.53
N LEU A 164 7.45 15.62 -1.00
CA LEU A 164 6.90 15.30 0.31
C LEU A 164 7.63 16.12 1.38
N LEU A 165 8.95 16.13 1.41
CA LEU A 165 9.72 16.76 2.50
C LEU A 165 9.72 18.29 2.53
N ARG A 166 9.45 18.96 1.41
CA ARG A 166 9.20 20.41 1.38
C ARG A 166 7.88 20.74 2.05
#